data_AF-A0A9D2NGT2-F1
#
_entry.id   AF-A0A9D2NGT2-F1
#
_cell.length_a   1.000
_cell.length_b   1.000
_cell.length_c   1.000
_cell.angle_alpha   90.00
_cell.angle_beta   90.00
_cell.angle_gamma   90.00
#
_symmetry.space_group_name_H-M   'P 1'
#
loop_
_entity.id
_entity.type
_entity.pdbx_description
1 polymer ?
#
loop_
_entity_poly.entity_id
_entity_poly.type
_entity_poly.pdbx_seq_one_letter_code
_entity_poly.pdbx_strand_id
1 'polypeptide(L)'
;MLRSYWNELKKLKRQKTVRVVAFIGILLPAFCTILCVNNHYRFRNLVGMNVQFGSFLIAPFLFSVLLLTMFSLEEQNGTWKNILTIGISQSTIFLAKIMAAFTFVLLFSGINTVYTMAGGIVLRNYDPDFRKVFTIFLLASLAAAAGTMPVVWLIVLLRKKYLIAMIAANIFVMFNFILVWQLTMFRCLSLPLPILIAYRIIYPISILEYTDNLRAGLDTLYYPAGKGILILTLTAVSSILLGVWTGKRQEG
;
A
#
# COMPACT_ATOMS: atom_id res chain seq x y z
N MET A 1 -6.69 10.97 -20.38
CA MET A 1 -6.29 10.36 -19.09
C MET A 1 -7.41 10.44 -18.03
N LEU A 2 -7.89 11.63 -17.65
CA LEU A 2 -8.94 11.81 -16.64
C LEU A 2 -10.23 10.99 -16.89
N ARG A 3 -10.72 10.96 -18.13
CA ARG A 3 -11.91 10.17 -18.50
C ARG A 3 -11.72 8.66 -18.24
N SER A 4 -10.54 8.12 -18.56
CA SER A 4 -10.20 6.72 -18.30
C SER A 4 -10.15 6.42 -16.81
N TYR A 5 -9.54 7.31 -16.02
CA TYR A 5 -9.51 7.20 -14.56
C TYR A 5 -10.91 7.14 -13.93
N TRP A 6 -11.80 8.06 -14.33
CA TRP A 6 -13.18 8.06 -13.82
C TRP A 6 -13.96 6.80 -14.19
N ASN A 7 -13.73 6.26 -15.40
CA ASN A 7 -14.34 5.01 -15.82
C ASN A 7 -13.85 3.83 -14.96
N GLU A 8 -12.55 3.77 -14.70
CA GLU A 8 -11.92 2.76 -13.83
C GLU A 8 -12.47 2.81 -12.40
N LEU A 9 -12.63 4.01 -11.81
CA LEU A 9 -13.27 4.16 -10.49
C LEU A 9 -14.72 3.67 -10.47
N LYS A 10 -15.51 4.02 -11.51
CA LYS A 10 -16.91 3.57 -11.62
C LYS A 10 -17.01 2.05 -11.72
N LYS A 11 -16.09 1.39 -12.45
CA LYS A 11 -16.00 -0.08 -12.52
C LYS A 11 -15.74 -0.68 -11.15
N LEU A 12 -14.72 -0.20 -10.44
CA LEU A 12 -14.36 -0.70 -9.10
C LEU A 12 -15.51 -0.56 -8.09
N LYS A 13 -16.17 0.61 -8.06
CA LYS A 13 -17.27 0.88 -7.12
C LYS A 13 -18.41 -0.15 -7.21
N ARG A 14 -18.63 -0.74 -8.39
CA ARG A 14 -19.71 -1.72 -8.61
C ARG A 14 -19.34 -3.12 -8.12
N GLN A 15 -18.06 -3.44 -7.97
CA GLN A 15 -17.59 -4.78 -7.64
C GLN A 15 -17.84 -5.14 -6.17
N LYS A 16 -18.28 -6.39 -5.93
CA LYS A 16 -18.47 -6.93 -4.57
C LYS A 16 -17.14 -7.04 -3.83
N THR A 17 -16.08 -7.48 -4.51
CA THR A 17 -14.72 -7.63 -3.94
C THR A 17 -14.22 -6.33 -3.32
N VAL A 18 -14.39 -5.19 -4.00
CA VAL A 18 -13.98 -3.88 -3.47
C VAL A 18 -14.70 -3.54 -2.18
N ARG A 19 -16.00 -3.80 -2.09
CA ARG A 19 -16.78 -3.54 -0.88
C ARG A 19 -16.33 -4.41 0.29
N VAL A 20 -16.09 -5.70 0.05
CA VAL A 20 -15.59 -6.63 1.09
C VAL A 20 -14.21 -6.23 1.57
N VAL A 21 -13.30 -5.94 0.64
CA VAL A 21 -11.91 -5.59 0.92
C VAL A 21 -11.80 -4.24 1.62
N ALA A 22 -12.65 -3.26 1.24
CA ALA A 22 -12.77 -2.01 1.97
C ALA A 22 -13.29 -2.23 3.40
N PHE A 23 -14.30 -3.08 3.58
CA PHE A 23 -14.86 -3.39 4.91
C PHE A 23 -13.82 -4.05 5.83
N ILE A 24 -13.10 -5.06 5.33
CA ILE A 24 -12.00 -5.71 6.06
C ILE A 24 -10.88 -4.70 6.37
N GLY A 25 -10.56 -3.85 5.40
CA GLY A 25 -9.58 -2.78 5.58
C GLY A 25 -9.94 -1.85 6.74
N ILE A 26 -11.22 -1.48 6.89
CA ILE A 26 -11.71 -0.64 7.99
C ILE A 26 -11.66 -1.35 9.35
N LEU A 27 -11.89 -2.66 9.36
CA LEU A 27 -11.99 -3.45 10.58
C LEU A 27 -10.66 -3.55 11.32
N LEU A 28 -9.53 -3.59 10.60
CA LEU A 28 -8.22 -3.74 11.24
C LEU A 28 -7.77 -2.51 12.06
N PRO A 29 -7.82 -1.27 11.53
CA PRO A 29 -7.58 -0.06 12.33
C PRO A 29 -8.50 0.05 13.56
N ALA A 30 -9.76 -0.38 13.41
CA ALA A 30 -10.72 -0.41 14.52
C ALA A 30 -10.27 -1.42 15.59
N PHE A 31 -9.92 -2.64 15.20
CA PHE A 31 -9.39 -3.67 16.08
C PHE A 31 -8.13 -3.18 16.81
N CYS A 32 -7.19 -2.58 16.09
CA CYS A 32 -5.97 -2.03 16.68
C CYS A 32 -6.28 -0.94 17.72
N THR A 33 -7.24 -0.07 17.42
CA THR A 33 -7.70 0.98 18.34
C THR A 33 -8.31 0.40 19.60
N ILE A 34 -9.23 -0.56 19.47
CA ILE A 34 -9.87 -1.23 20.61
C ILE A 34 -8.85 -1.94 21.49
N LEU A 35 -7.89 -2.65 20.90
CA LEU A 35 -6.82 -3.32 21.65
C LEU A 35 -5.98 -2.34 22.47
N CYS A 36 -5.59 -1.20 21.88
CA CYS A 36 -4.79 -0.20 22.59
C CYS A 36 -5.59 0.50 23.69
N VAL A 37 -6.87 0.79 23.46
CA VAL A 37 -7.76 1.38 24.46
C VAL A 37 -7.99 0.43 25.63
N ASN A 38 -8.32 -0.84 25.37
CA ASN A 38 -8.61 -1.82 26.41
C ASN A 38 -7.39 -2.15 27.28
N ASN A 39 -6.18 -2.17 26.71
CA ASN A 39 -4.95 -2.44 27.45
C ASN A 39 -4.26 -1.17 27.97
N HIS A 40 -4.89 0.01 27.83
CA HIS A 40 -4.33 1.31 28.22
C HIS A 40 -2.92 1.56 27.68
N TYR A 41 -2.65 1.13 26.44
CA TYR A 41 -1.37 1.37 25.80
C TYR A 41 -1.18 2.86 25.47
N ARG A 42 0.08 3.31 25.45
CA ARG A 42 0.43 4.67 25.04
C ARG A 42 0.00 4.94 23.60
N PHE A 43 -0.39 6.18 23.33
CA PHE A 43 -0.85 6.61 22.00
C PHE A 43 0.18 6.33 20.90
N ARG A 44 1.48 6.51 21.19
CA ARG A 44 2.57 6.13 20.28
C ARG A 44 2.50 4.68 19.80
N ASN A 45 2.11 3.75 20.67
CA ASN A 45 2.01 2.33 20.32
C ASN A 45 0.85 2.09 19.34
N LEU A 46 -0.26 2.81 19.50
CA LEU A 46 -1.38 2.76 18.57
C LEU A 46 -0.97 3.23 17.17
N VAL A 47 -0.22 4.34 17.10
CA VAL A 47 0.32 4.85 15.82
C VAL A 47 1.28 3.84 15.19
N GLY A 48 2.23 3.31 15.95
CA GLY A 48 3.15 2.29 15.45
C GLY A 48 2.43 1.05 14.91
N MET A 49 1.42 0.57 15.64
CA MET A 49 0.63 -0.60 15.24
C MET A 49 -0.18 -0.34 13.97
N ASN A 50 -0.82 0.83 13.85
CA ASN A 50 -1.57 1.22 12.66
C ASN A 50 -0.67 1.57 11.46
N VAL A 51 0.58 2.00 11.68
CA VAL A 51 1.57 2.13 10.59
C VAL A 51 1.96 0.74 10.10
N GLN A 52 2.33 -0.17 11.01
CA GLN A 52 2.79 -1.50 10.65
C GLN A 52 1.70 -2.36 9.99
N PHE A 53 0.53 -2.50 10.62
CA PHE A 53 -0.57 -3.28 10.07
C PHE A 53 -1.38 -2.52 9.03
N GLY A 54 -1.75 -1.27 9.31
CA GLY A 54 -2.55 -0.50 8.37
C GLY A 54 -1.75 -0.18 7.10
N SER A 55 -0.60 0.48 7.26
CA SER A 55 0.14 1.00 6.10
C SER A 55 1.03 -0.04 5.42
N PHE A 56 1.59 -1.02 6.14
CA PHE A 56 2.54 -2.00 5.55
C PHE A 56 1.96 -3.41 5.33
N LEU A 57 0.75 -3.71 5.79
CA LEU A 57 0.02 -4.93 5.43
C LEU A 57 -1.23 -4.62 4.60
N ILE A 58 -2.16 -3.84 5.15
CA ILE A 58 -3.46 -3.62 4.52
C ILE A 58 -3.34 -2.75 3.27
N ALA A 59 -2.66 -1.61 3.30
CA ALA A 59 -2.52 -0.78 2.09
C ALA A 59 -1.88 -1.52 0.89
N PRO A 60 -0.75 -2.24 1.06
CA PRO A 60 -0.18 -3.18 0.07
C PRO A 60 -1.18 -4.19 -0.48
N PHE A 61 -1.95 -4.82 0.39
CA PHE A 61 -2.94 -5.82 0.03
C PHE A 61 -4.10 -5.20 -0.76
N LEU A 62 -4.67 -4.09 -0.25
CA LEU A 62 -5.71 -3.30 -0.91
C LEU A 62 -5.26 -2.92 -2.33
N PHE A 63 -4.07 -2.34 -2.45
CA PHE A 63 -3.52 -1.91 -3.74
C PHE A 63 -3.41 -3.08 -4.73
N SER A 64 -2.86 -4.21 -4.29
CA SER A 64 -2.64 -5.39 -5.13
C SER A 64 -3.97 -6.04 -5.58
N VAL A 65 -4.92 -6.21 -4.66
CA VAL A 65 -6.22 -6.83 -4.94
C VAL A 65 -7.08 -5.96 -5.86
N LEU A 66 -7.06 -4.63 -5.66
CA LEU A 66 -7.77 -3.70 -6.54
C LEU A 66 -7.22 -3.80 -7.97
N LEU A 67 -5.90 -3.79 -8.13
CA LEU A 67 -5.29 -3.94 -9.45
C LEU A 67 -5.63 -5.29 -10.09
N LEU A 68 -5.49 -6.39 -9.36
CA LEU A 68 -5.88 -7.72 -9.84
C LEU A 68 -7.33 -7.75 -10.34
N THR A 69 -8.25 -7.15 -9.58
CA THR A 69 -9.67 -7.05 -9.97
C THR A 69 -9.85 -6.24 -11.25
N MET A 70 -9.11 -5.14 -11.42
CA MET A 70 -9.22 -4.29 -12.61
C MET A 70 -8.66 -4.95 -13.87
N PHE A 71 -7.56 -5.71 -13.75
CA PHE A 71 -6.97 -6.44 -14.87
C PHE A 71 -7.79 -7.68 -15.22
N SER A 72 -8.35 -8.39 -14.24
CA SER A 72 -9.17 -9.58 -14.49
C SER A 72 -10.48 -9.25 -15.19
N LEU A 73 -11.12 -8.13 -14.83
CA LEU A 73 -12.35 -7.67 -15.48
C LEU A 73 -12.15 -7.38 -16.97
N GLU A 74 -10.97 -6.91 -17.37
CA GLU A 74 -10.71 -6.62 -18.79
C GLU A 74 -10.46 -7.89 -19.60
N GLU A 75 -9.75 -8.86 -19.01
CA GLU A 75 -9.48 -10.15 -19.63
C GLU A 75 -10.78 -10.96 -19.79
N GLN A 76 -11.59 -11.05 -18.73
CA GLN A 76 -12.83 -11.83 -18.73
C GLN A 76 -13.88 -11.29 -19.70
N ASN A 77 -13.99 -9.97 -19.83
CA ASN A 77 -15.00 -9.37 -20.71
C ASN A 77 -14.53 -9.22 -22.16
N GLY A 78 -13.32 -9.66 -22.52
CA GLY A 78 -12.77 -9.49 -23.87
C GLY A 78 -12.63 -8.03 -24.33
N THR A 79 -12.80 -7.08 -23.40
CA THR A 79 -12.89 -5.64 -23.68
C THR A 79 -11.58 -5.02 -24.14
N TRP A 80 -10.46 -5.74 -23.97
CA TRP A 80 -9.13 -5.28 -24.33
C TRP A 80 -9.03 -4.88 -25.81
N LYS A 81 -9.51 -5.74 -26.71
CA LYS A 81 -9.50 -5.49 -28.16
C LYS A 81 -10.41 -4.33 -28.54
N ASN A 82 -11.57 -4.24 -27.90
CA ASN A 82 -12.58 -3.22 -28.22
C ASN A 82 -12.20 -1.82 -27.72
N ILE A 83 -11.31 -1.73 -26.73
CA ILE A 83 -10.81 -0.46 -26.20
C ILE A 83 -9.69 0.11 -27.09
N LEU A 84 -8.86 -0.77 -27.65
CA LEU A 84 -7.82 -0.40 -28.61
C LEU A 84 -8.38 0.13 -29.93
N THR A 85 -9.48 -0.46 -30.40
CA THR A 85 -10.17 -0.02 -31.62
C THR A 85 -10.78 1.39 -31.48
N ILE A 86 -11.08 1.83 -30.25
CA ILE A 86 -11.57 3.20 -29.95
C ILE A 86 -10.40 4.21 -29.86
N GLY A 87 -9.15 3.78 -30.07
CA GLY A 87 -7.97 4.66 -30.15
C GLY A 87 -7.42 5.14 -28.80
N ILE A 88 -7.82 4.52 -27.69
CA ILE A 88 -7.23 4.83 -26.37
C ILE A 88 -5.92 4.06 -26.21
N SER A 89 -4.84 4.76 -25.88
CA SER A 89 -3.55 4.11 -25.68
C SER A 89 -3.54 3.19 -24.45
N GLN A 90 -2.94 2.01 -24.60
CA GLN A 90 -2.76 1.01 -23.54
C GLN A 90 -2.12 1.60 -22.27
N SER A 91 -1.06 2.39 -22.48
CA SER A 91 -0.33 3.03 -21.40
C SER A 91 -1.20 3.97 -20.56
N THR A 92 -2.15 4.67 -21.20
CA THR A 92 -3.08 5.56 -20.50
C THR A 92 -4.04 4.77 -19.60
N ILE A 93 -4.45 3.59 -20.02
CA ILE A 93 -5.37 2.73 -19.25
C ILE A 93 -4.64 2.07 -18.10
N PHE A 94 -3.43 1.55 -18.36
CA PHE A 94 -2.56 0.99 -17.35
C PHE A 94 -2.30 2.00 -16.21
N LEU A 95 -1.91 3.23 -16.54
CA LEU A 95 -1.71 4.30 -15.56
C LEU A 95 -3.02 4.69 -14.86
N ALA A 96 -4.15 4.70 -15.56
CA ALA A 96 -5.45 5.00 -14.95
C ALA A 96 -5.84 3.97 -13.88
N LYS A 97 -5.54 2.67 -14.07
CA LYS A 97 -5.76 1.62 -13.08
C LYS A 97 -4.91 1.82 -11.82
N ILE A 98 -3.62 2.12 -12.01
CA ILE A 98 -2.70 2.42 -10.91
C ILE A 98 -3.22 3.61 -10.09
N MET A 99 -3.58 4.71 -10.76
CA MET A 99 -4.13 5.91 -10.09
C MET A 99 -5.45 5.63 -9.35
N ALA A 100 -6.32 4.80 -9.94
CA ALA A 100 -7.56 4.40 -9.30
C ALA A 100 -7.29 3.56 -8.03
N ALA A 101 -6.39 2.58 -8.09
CA ALA A 101 -6.00 1.79 -6.92
C ALA A 101 -5.37 2.66 -5.81
N PHE A 102 -4.50 3.62 -6.17
CA PHE A 102 -3.94 4.59 -5.24
C PHE A 102 -4.99 5.44 -4.54
N THR A 103 -6.07 5.82 -5.24
CA THR A 103 -7.15 6.61 -4.65
C THR A 103 -7.78 5.88 -3.46
N PHE A 104 -7.97 4.57 -3.55
CA PHE A 104 -8.47 3.76 -2.44
C PHE A 104 -7.47 3.63 -1.29
N VAL A 105 -6.16 3.55 -1.58
CA VAL A 105 -5.12 3.58 -0.54
C VAL A 105 -5.14 4.90 0.23
N LEU A 106 -5.32 6.04 -0.46
CA LEU A 106 -5.46 7.35 0.16
C LEU A 106 -6.71 7.45 1.05
N LEU A 107 -7.86 6.95 0.57
CA LEU A 107 -9.09 6.91 1.36
C LEU A 107 -8.91 6.04 2.62
N PHE A 108 -8.26 4.88 2.47
CA PHE A 108 -7.93 4.01 3.58
C PHE A 108 -7.01 4.69 4.61
N SER A 109 -5.99 5.43 4.17
CA SER A 109 -5.13 6.22 5.06
C SER A 109 -5.92 7.26 5.86
N GLY A 110 -6.90 7.92 5.23
CA GLY A 110 -7.82 8.83 5.92
C GLY A 110 -8.62 8.13 7.01
N ILE A 111 -9.18 6.95 6.71
CA ILE A 111 -9.92 6.15 7.69
C ILE A 111 -9.00 5.71 8.85
N ASN A 112 -7.79 5.23 8.55
CA ASN A 112 -6.82 4.82 9.55
C ASN A 112 -6.45 5.98 10.50
N THR A 113 -6.36 7.20 9.94
CA THR A 113 -6.15 8.43 10.72
C THR A 113 -7.32 8.69 11.68
N VAL A 114 -8.56 8.59 11.20
CA VAL A 114 -9.76 8.83 12.02
C VAL A 114 -9.83 7.84 13.20
N TYR A 115 -9.60 6.55 12.97
CA TYR A 115 -9.60 5.55 14.03
C TYR A 115 -8.48 5.80 15.05
N THR A 116 -7.28 6.09 14.56
CA THR A 116 -6.13 6.40 15.43
C THR A 116 -6.43 7.61 16.30
N MET A 117 -6.99 8.69 15.72
CA MET A 117 -7.38 9.90 16.44
C MET A 117 -8.46 9.64 17.49
N ALA A 118 -9.50 8.89 17.14
CA ALA A 118 -10.53 8.50 18.09
C ALA A 118 -9.93 7.72 19.28
N GLY A 119 -9.00 6.81 19.01
CA GLY A 119 -8.23 6.10 20.04
C GLY A 119 -7.41 7.04 20.94
N GLY A 120 -6.74 8.03 20.35
CA GLY A 120 -5.95 9.03 21.09
C GLY A 120 -6.79 9.87 22.05
N ILE A 121 -7.98 10.30 21.61
CA ILE A 121 -8.93 11.06 22.45
C ILE A 121 -9.38 10.22 23.64
N VAL A 122 -9.72 8.94 23.42
CA VAL A 122 -10.18 8.03 24.49
C VAL A 122 -9.06 7.73 25.49
N LEU A 123 -7.82 7.63 25.03
CA LEU A 123 -6.66 7.38 25.88
C LEU A 123 -6.25 8.59 26.76
N ARG A 124 -6.83 9.78 26.54
CA ARG A 124 -6.61 11.04 27.31
C ARG A 124 -5.15 11.49 27.47
N ASN A 125 -4.24 10.90 26.69
CA ASN A 125 -2.79 11.06 26.82
C ASN A 125 -2.17 11.85 25.64
N TYR A 126 -2.98 12.50 24.79
CA TYR A 126 -2.48 13.14 23.56
C TYR A 126 -3.23 14.43 23.24
N ASP A 127 -2.47 15.44 22.79
CA ASP A 127 -3.01 16.65 22.18
C ASP A 127 -3.24 16.39 20.67
N PRO A 128 -4.50 16.36 20.18
CA PRO A 128 -4.83 15.89 18.84
C PRO A 128 -4.26 16.77 17.72
N ASP A 129 -3.07 16.43 17.19
CA ASP A 129 -2.55 17.00 15.95
C ASP A 129 -2.94 16.14 14.74
N PHE A 130 -4.14 16.42 14.20
CA PHE A 130 -4.66 15.75 13.02
C PHE A 130 -3.71 15.82 11.83
N ARG A 131 -3.07 16.98 11.61
CA ARG A 131 -2.22 17.21 10.45
C ARG A 131 -0.98 16.33 10.49
N LYS A 132 -0.34 16.23 11.66
CA LYS A 132 0.85 15.39 11.84
C LYS A 132 0.54 13.91 11.62
N VAL A 133 -0.50 13.38 12.24
CA VAL A 133 -0.83 11.93 12.13
C VAL A 133 -1.34 11.58 10.74
N PHE A 134 -2.15 12.44 10.12
CA PHE A 134 -2.58 12.25 8.74
C PHE A 134 -1.37 12.20 7.78
N THR A 135 -0.40 13.09 7.98
CA THR A 135 0.83 13.13 7.16
C THR A 135 1.65 11.86 7.33
N ILE A 136 1.79 11.34 8.56
CA ILE A 136 2.49 10.08 8.83
C ILE A 136 1.83 8.92 8.08
N PHE A 137 0.52 8.73 8.23
CA PHE A 137 -0.18 7.62 7.57
C PHE A 137 -0.19 7.77 6.05
N LEU A 138 -0.31 9.00 5.54
CA LEU A 138 -0.29 9.27 4.12
C LEU A 138 1.08 8.92 3.52
N LEU A 139 2.18 9.39 4.13
CA LEU A 139 3.52 9.06 3.69
C LEU A 139 3.80 7.56 3.81
N ALA A 140 3.38 6.93 4.91
CA ALA A 140 3.54 5.49 5.12
C ALA A 140 2.82 4.67 4.04
N SER A 141 1.56 5.00 3.75
CA SER A 141 0.75 4.30 2.75
C SER A 141 1.28 4.52 1.33
N LEU A 142 1.77 5.73 1.01
CA LEU A 142 2.42 6.02 -0.28
C LEU A 142 3.74 5.26 -0.44
N ALA A 143 4.59 5.26 0.59
CA ALA A 143 5.85 4.52 0.57
C ALA A 143 5.62 3.01 0.44
N ALA A 144 4.63 2.47 1.16
CA ALA A 144 4.26 1.06 1.06
C ALA A 144 3.71 0.71 -0.33
N ALA A 145 2.86 1.55 -0.92
CA ALA A 145 2.34 1.36 -2.27
C ALA A 145 3.43 1.49 -3.35
N ALA A 146 4.42 2.36 -3.16
CA ALA A 146 5.61 2.40 -4.01
C ALA A 146 6.45 1.11 -3.86
N GLY A 147 6.58 0.60 -2.63
CA GLY A 147 7.26 -0.67 -2.33
C GLY A 147 6.57 -1.90 -2.93
N THR A 148 5.26 -1.86 -3.16
CA THR A 148 4.50 -2.94 -3.81
C THR A 148 4.43 -2.86 -5.33
N MET A 149 5.04 -1.84 -5.95
CA MET A 149 5.06 -1.69 -7.40
C MET A 149 5.53 -2.91 -8.21
N PRO A 150 6.49 -3.74 -7.73
CA PRO A 150 6.85 -4.98 -8.42
C PRO A 150 5.67 -5.93 -8.65
N VAL A 151 4.66 -5.91 -7.77
CA VAL A 151 3.43 -6.69 -7.92
C VAL A 151 2.64 -6.25 -9.15
N VAL A 152 2.66 -4.96 -9.49
CA VAL A 152 1.97 -4.42 -10.67
C VAL A 152 2.51 -5.08 -11.94
N TRP A 153 3.84 -5.14 -12.06
CA TRP A 153 4.49 -5.82 -13.19
C TRP A 153 4.15 -7.32 -13.22
N LEU A 154 4.18 -7.98 -12.05
CA LEU A 154 3.83 -9.40 -11.93
C LEU A 154 2.39 -9.70 -12.36
N ILE A 155 1.43 -8.82 -12.02
CA ILE A 155 0.03 -8.96 -12.44
C ILE A 155 -0.09 -8.89 -13.97
N VAL A 156 0.62 -7.97 -14.63
CA VAL A 156 0.62 -7.88 -16.09
C VAL A 156 1.29 -9.10 -16.73
N LEU A 157 2.42 -9.54 -16.17
CA LEU A 157 3.14 -10.72 -16.66
C LEU A 157 2.22 -11.96 -16.68
N LEU A 158 1.43 -12.13 -15.64
CA LEU A 158 0.55 -13.29 -15.44
C LEU A 158 -0.92 -13.02 -15.83
N ARG A 159 -1.18 -12.01 -16.67
CA ARG A 159 -2.54 -11.56 -17.05
C ARG A 159 -3.48 -12.71 -17.44
N LYS A 160 -3.00 -13.64 -18.29
CA LYS A 160 -3.79 -14.80 -18.78
C LYS A 160 -4.09 -15.84 -17.70
N LYS A 161 -3.35 -15.84 -16.59
CA LYS A 161 -3.41 -16.82 -15.51
C LYS A 161 -3.82 -16.14 -14.20
N TYR A 162 -5.03 -15.58 -14.18
CA TYR A 162 -5.54 -14.78 -13.06
C TYR A 162 -5.35 -15.40 -11.67
N LEU A 163 -5.67 -16.70 -11.50
CA LEU A 163 -5.53 -17.38 -10.21
C LEU A 163 -4.07 -17.41 -9.73
N ILE A 164 -3.12 -17.63 -10.63
CA ILE A 164 -1.69 -17.65 -10.32
C ILE A 164 -1.20 -16.24 -10.00
N ALA A 165 -1.62 -15.23 -10.77
CA ALA A 165 -1.30 -13.83 -10.50
C ALA A 165 -1.80 -13.40 -9.11
N MET A 166 -3.02 -13.80 -8.75
CA MET A 166 -3.62 -13.53 -7.45
C MET A 166 -2.81 -14.18 -6.32
N ILE A 167 -2.51 -15.48 -6.41
CA ILE A 167 -1.75 -16.20 -5.39
C ILE A 167 -0.35 -15.56 -5.22
N ALA A 168 0.36 -15.31 -6.32
CA ALA A 168 1.70 -14.75 -6.29
C ALA A 168 1.74 -13.32 -5.71
N ALA A 169 0.77 -12.46 -6.04
CA ALA A 169 0.65 -11.13 -5.45
C ALA A 169 0.41 -11.19 -3.93
N ASN A 170 -0.45 -12.09 -3.47
CA ASN A 170 -0.72 -12.28 -2.04
C ASN A 170 0.52 -12.81 -1.29
N ILE A 171 1.22 -13.79 -1.87
CA ILE A 171 2.48 -14.30 -1.31
C ILE A 171 3.50 -13.17 -1.21
N PHE A 172 3.64 -12.34 -2.25
CA PHE A 172 4.56 -11.21 -2.23
C PHE A 172 4.24 -10.25 -1.08
N VAL A 173 2.97 -9.85 -0.91
CA VAL A 173 2.58 -8.93 0.16
C VAL A 173 2.83 -9.56 1.55
N MET A 174 2.40 -10.81 1.76
CA MET A 174 2.54 -11.48 3.05
C MET A 174 4.01 -11.73 3.42
N PHE A 175 4.81 -12.20 2.47
CA PHE A 175 6.24 -12.44 2.69
C PHE A 175 6.95 -11.15 3.09
N ASN A 176 6.68 -10.06 2.36
CA ASN A 176 7.26 -8.76 2.66
C ASN A 176 6.80 -8.21 4.02
N PHE A 177 5.52 -8.38 4.36
CA PHE A 177 5.03 -7.98 5.68
C PHE A 177 5.72 -8.76 6.82
N ILE A 178 5.92 -10.07 6.66
CA ILE A 178 6.66 -10.89 7.64
C ILE A 178 8.08 -10.36 7.82
N LEU A 179 8.76 -9.99 6.73
CA LEU A 179 10.10 -9.40 6.83
C LEU A 179 10.11 -8.03 7.52
N VAL A 180 9.10 -7.19 7.27
CA VAL A 180 8.93 -5.90 7.96
C VAL A 180 8.66 -6.13 9.45
N TRP A 181 7.82 -7.11 9.79
CA TRP A 181 7.49 -7.47 11.17
C TRP A 181 8.66 -8.06 11.94
N GLN A 182 9.46 -8.92 11.31
CA GLN A 182 10.60 -9.62 11.90
C GLN A 182 11.96 -9.04 11.47
N LEU A 183 12.01 -7.74 11.19
CA LEU A 183 13.19 -7.07 10.62
C LEU A 183 14.50 -7.37 11.37
N THR A 184 14.43 -7.27 12.70
CA THR A 184 15.57 -7.45 13.60
C THR A 184 15.88 -8.93 13.84
N MET A 185 14.87 -9.77 14.03
CA MET A 185 15.05 -11.21 14.29
C MET A 185 15.67 -11.93 13.09
N PHE A 186 15.22 -11.64 11.86
CA PHE A 186 15.73 -12.28 10.65
C PHE A 186 16.96 -11.59 10.04
N ARG A 187 17.53 -10.58 10.73
CA ARG A 187 18.70 -9.80 10.25
C ARG A 187 18.49 -9.24 8.84
N CYS A 188 17.26 -8.83 8.51
CA CYS A 188 16.89 -8.37 7.17
C CYS A 188 17.33 -6.94 6.85
N LEU A 189 18.13 -6.30 7.71
CA LEU A 189 18.57 -4.91 7.53
C LEU A 189 19.47 -4.71 6.30
N SER A 190 20.15 -5.75 5.82
CA SER A 190 20.99 -5.70 4.62
C SER A 190 20.21 -5.93 3.32
N LEU A 191 18.97 -6.42 3.40
CA LEU A 191 18.20 -6.77 2.21
C LEU A 191 17.63 -5.51 1.52
N PRO A 192 17.95 -5.26 0.24
CA PRO A 192 17.50 -4.08 -0.50
C PRO A 192 16.08 -4.26 -1.05
N LEU A 193 15.17 -4.85 -0.27
CA LEU A 193 13.80 -5.07 -0.71
C LEU A 193 13.00 -3.75 -0.62
N PRO A 194 12.22 -3.38 -1.66
CA PRO A 194 11.60 -2.06 -1.75
C PRO A 194 10.72 -1.70 -0.53
N ILE A 195 9.85 -2.61 -0.11
CA ILE A 195 8.94 -2.34 1.01
C ILE A 195 9.63 -2.33 2.39
N LEU A 196 10.75 -3.05 2.53
CA LEU A 196 11.61 -2.99 3.72
C LEU A 196 12.30 -1.63 3.81
N ILE A 197 12.79 -1.13 2.67
CA ILE A 197 13.35 0.22 2.57
C ILE A 197 12.26 1.26 2.89
N ALA A 198 11.04 1.11 2.35
CA ALA A 198 9.91 1.98 2.66
C ALA A 198 9.62 2.03 4.16
N TYR A 199 9.57 0.87 4.84
CA TYR A 199 9.35 0.82 6.28
C TYR A 199 10.45 1.55 7.05
N ARG A 200 11.71 1.34 6.70
CA ARG A 200 12.85 1.94 7.38
C ARG A 200 12.95 3.47 7.23
N ILE A 201 12.49 4.02 6.10
CA ILE A 201 12.41 5.47 5.90
C ILE A 201 11.27 6.08 6.73
N ILE A 202 10.15 5.35 6.86
CA ILE A 202 8.96 5.82 7.56
C ILE A 202 9.07 5.67 9.08
N TYR A 203 9.78 4.66 9.56
CA TYR A 203 9.98 4.37 10.97
C TYR A 203 10.37 5.60 11.81
N PRO A 204 11.41 6.40 11.48
CA PRO A 204 11.77 7.58 12.24
C PRO A 204 10.68 8.65 12.29
N ILE A 205 9.89 8.77 11.21
CA ILE A 205 8.83 9.77 11.07
C ILE A 205 7.57 9.36 11.86
N SER A 206 7.33 8.05 12.00
CA SER A 206 6.18 7.50 12.71
C SER A 206 6.24 7.62 14.23
N ILE A 207 7.40 7.94 14.80
CA ILE A 207 7.59 8.06 16.24
C ILE A 207 7.08 9.43 16.71
N LEU A 208 5.92 9.44 17.39
CA LEU A 208 5.33 10.68 17.92
C LEU A 208 5.96 11.16 19.23
N GLU A 209 6.38 10.23 20.09
CA GLU A 209 7.05 10.51 21.37
C GLU A 209 8.41 9.85 21.38
N TYR A 210 9.47 10.62 21.60
CA TYR A 210 10.82 10.08 21.71
C TYR A 210 11.08 9.62 23.15
N THR A 211 11.68 8.44 23.31
CA THR A 211 12.19 7.95 24.61
C THR A 211 13.59 7.40 24.39
N ASP A 212 14.45 7.40 25.40
CA ASP A 212 15.87 7.01 25.23
C ASP A 212 16.05 5.60 24.65
N ASN A 213 15.18 4.66 25.02
CA ASN A 213 15.16 3.30 24.47
C ASN A 213 14.87 3.25 22.96
N LEU A 214 14.22 4.27 22.40
CA LEU A 214 13.94 4.38 20.96
C LEU A 214 15.13 4.94 20.17
N ARG A 215 16.13 5.53 20.82
CA ARG A 215 17.33 6.04 20.13
C ARG A 215 18.13 4.90 19.51
N ALA A 216 18.32 3.81 20.24
CA ALA A 216 18.94 2.59 19.71
C ALA A 216 18.14 1.95 18.56
N GLY A 217 16.80 1.95 18.65
CA GLY A 217 15.92 1.52 17.56
C GLY A 217 16.01 2.42 16.33
N LEU A 218 16.13 3.73 16.53
CA LEU A 218 16.34 4.70 15.47
C LEU A 218 17.67 4.45 14.76
N ASP A 219 18.77 4.36 15.50
CA ASP A 219 20.13 4.21 14.94
C ASP A 219 20.29 2.88 14.17
N THR A 220 19.60 1.83 14.61
CA THR A 220 19.65 0.52 13.95
C THR A 220 18.71 0.43 12.74
N LEU A 221 17.46 0.90 12.84
CA LEU A 221 16.49 0.80 11.74
C LEU A 221 16.65 1.90 10.69
N TYR A 222 17.29 3.02 11.05
CA TYR A 222 17.46 4.15 10.15
C TYR A 222 18.12 3.72 8.85
N TYR A 223 17.47 4.10 7.76
CA TYR A 223 18.05 4.03 6.43
C TYR A 223 18.13 5.45 5.90
N PRO A 224 19.26 5.87 5.28
CA PRO A 224 19.38 7.22 4.75
C PRO A 224 18.23 7.54 3.80
N ALA A 225 17.37 8.49 4.20
CA ALA A 225 16.11 8.76 3.51
C ALA A 225 16.32 9.09 2.02
N GLY A 226 17.36 9.87 1.69
CA GLY A 226 17.69 10.21 0.30
C GLY A 226 17.99 8.99 -0.57
N LYS A 227 18.83 8.05 -0.10
CA LYS A 227 19.13 6.81 -0.83
C LYS A 227 17.90 5.91 -0.94
N GLY A 228 17.10 5.84 0.13
CA GLY A 228 15.92 4.99 0.17
C GLY A 228 14.80 5.46 -0.76
N ILE A 229 14.53 6.77 -0.79
CA ILE A 229 13.56 7.38 -1.71
C ILE A 229 13.99 7.17 -3.16
N LEU A 230 15.30 7.30 -3.45
CA LEU A 230 15.85 7.04 -4.79
C LEU A 230 15.59 5.58 -5.22
N ILE A 231 15.89 4.60 -4.36
CA ILE A 231 15.65 3.18 -4.68
C ILE A 231 14.16 2.90 -4.88
N LEU A 232 13.28 3.46 -4.05
CA LEU A 232 11.83 3.29 -4.19
C LEU A 232 11.29 3.89 -5.48
N THR A 233 11.74 5.10 -5.83
CA THR A 233 11.32 5.77 -7.06
C THR A 233 11.82 5.02 -8.29
N LEU A 234 13.08 4.57 -8.30
CA LEU A 234 13.60 3.72 -9.38
C LEU A 234 12.82 2.40 -9.51
N THR A 235 12.48 1.76 -8.40
CA THR A 235 11.69 0.52 -8.40
C THR A 235 10.28 0.75 -8.94
N ALA A 236 9.63 1.84 -8.53
CA ALA A 236 8.30 2.19 -9.00
C ALA A 236 8.31 2.48 -10.51
N VAL A 237 9.27 3.29 -10.97
CA VAL A 237 9.42 3.64 -12.39
C VAL A 237 9.74 2.41 -13.22
N SER A 238 10.69 1.56 -12.80
CA SER A 238 11.05 0.35 -13.53
C SER A 238 9.87 -0.62 -13.62
N SER A 239 9.10 -0.80 -12.54
CA SER A 239 7.93 -1.67 -12.53
C SER A 239 6.82 -1.17 -13.47
N ILE A 240 6.60 0.15 -13.52
CA ILE A 240 5.63 0.77 -14.44
C ILE A 240 6.09 0.62 -15.89
N LEU A 241 7.35 0.92 -16.19
CA LEU A 241 7.91 0.80 -17.55
C LEU A 241 7.87 -0.65 -18.04
N LEU A 242 8.30 -1.60 -17.21
CA LEU A 242 8.24 -3.02 -17.50
C LEU A 242 6.79 -3.49 -17.71
N GLY A 243 5.85 -3.02 -16.88
CA GLY A 243 4.42 -3.33 -17.03
C GLY A 243 3.81 -2.82 -18.34
N VAL A 244 4.14 -1.59 -18.74
CA VAL A 244 3.70 -1.02 -20.03
C VAL A 244 4.32 -1.79 -21.20
N TRP A 245 5.61 -2.13 -21.10
CA TRP A 245 6.32 -2.84 -22.16
C TRP A 245 5.82 -4.28 -22.33
N THR A 246 5.63 -5.03 -21.24
CA THR A 246 5.09 -6.40 -21.30
C THR A 246 3.64 -6.40 -21.79
N GLY A 247 2.83 -5.42 -21.37
CA GLY A 247 1.45 -5.26 -21.85
C GLY A 247 1.40 -5.11 -23.37
N LYS A 248 2.22 -4.23 -23.94
CA LYS A 248 2.33 -4.06 -25.41
C LYS A 248 2.74 -5.34 -26.13
N ARG A 249 3.72 -6.07 -25.57
CA ARG A 249 4.31 -7.26 -26.20
C ARG A 249 3.38 -8.48 -26.20
N GLN A 250 2.43 -8.55 -25.27
CA GLN A 250 1.45 -9.64 -25.19
C GLN A 250 0.26 -9.47 -26.15
N GLU A 251 0.22 -8.37 -26.90
CA GLU A 251 -0.92 -8.00 -27.76
C GLU A 251 -0.57 -7.90 -29.24
N GLY A 252 0.72 -7.82 -29.58
CA GLY A 252 1.23 -8.08 -30.93
C GLY A 252 1.43 -9.58 -31.16
#